data_AF-A0A4Q5YAN8-F1
#
_entry.id   AF-A0A4Q5YAN8-F1
#
_cell.length_a   1.000
_cell.length_b   1.000
_cell.length_c   1.000
_cell.angle_alpha   90.00
_cell.angle_beta   90.00
_cell.angle_gamma   90.00
#
_symmetry.space_group_name_H-M   'P 1'
#
loop_
_entity.id
_entity.type
_entity.pdbx_description
1 polymer ?
#
loop_
_entity_poly.entity_id
_entity_poly.type
_entity_poly.pdbx_seq_one_letter_code
_entity_poly.pdbx_strand_id
1 'polypeptide(L)' 'MADIFERLVKNYGPLGQHRERAYGYFAFPKLEGEIGNRMNFRGKEVIVWSLNNYLGLA' A
#
# COMPACT_ATOMS: atom_id res chain seq x y z
N MET A 1 24.22 19.04 12.46
CA MET A 1 23.68 19.10 11.08
C MET A 1 22.87 17.84 10.89
N ALA A 2 21.55 17.94 10.78
CA ALA A 2 20.69 16.75 10.73
C ALA A 2 20.86 16.05 9.37
N ASP A 3 21.05 14.73 9.39
CA ASP A 3 21.25 13.95 8.17
C ASP A 3 19.94 13.80 7.38
N ILE A 4 20.05 13.28 6.15
CA ILE A 4 18.90 13.13 5.25
C ILE A 4 17.82 12.18 5.81
N PHE A 5 18.20 11.14 6.55
CA PHE A 5 17.26 10.22 7.19
C PHE A 5 16.57 10.89 8.37
N GLU A 6 17.29 11.67 9.17
CA GLU A 6 16.73 12.45 10.27
C GLU A 6 15.68 13.46 9.76
N ARG A 7 15.92 14.09 8.59
CA ARG A 7 14.95 14.98 7.95
C ARG A 7 13.73 14.23 7.43
N LEU A 8 13.91 13.02 6.91
CA LEU A 8 12.84 12.19 6.36
C LEU A 8 11.90 11.64 7.45
N VAL A 9 12.45 11.28 8.61
CA VAL A 9 11.70 10.82 9.78
C VAL A 9 10.95 11.97 10.46
N LYS A 10 11.57 13.17 10.55
CA LYS A 10 10.95 14.33 11.19
C LYS A 10 9.88 15.01 10.33
N ASN A 11 10.01 14.96 9.01
CA ASN A 11 9.08 15.58 8.08
C ASN A 11 8.70 14.60 6.97
N TYR A 12 7.63 13.84 7.20
CA TYR A 12 7.07 12.93 6.19
C TYR A 12 6.46 13.66 4.96
N GLY A 13 6.60 14.99 4.88
CA GLY A 13 6.08 15.82 3.80
C GLY A 13 4.54 15.90 3.79
N PRO A 14 3.97 16.62 2.81
CA PRO A 14 2.52 16.81 2.71
C PRO A 14 1.72 15.50 2.60
N LEU A 15 2.28 14.48 1.93
CA LEU A 15 1.65 13.16 1.81
C LEU A 15 1.77 12.35 3.10
N GLY A 16 2.87 12.51 3.83
CA GLY A 16 3.12 11.83 5.09
C GLY A 16 2.14 12.19 6.20
N GLN A 17 1.60 13.40 6.18
CA GLN A 17 0.53 13.84 7.08
C GLN A 17 -0.73 12.97 6.96
N HIS A 18 -0.94 12.34 5.81
CA HIS A 18 -2.07 11.44 5.57
C HIS A 18 -1.72 9.97 5.78
N ARG A 19 -0.46 9.63 6.09
CA ARG A 19 0.02 8.24 6.17
C ARG A 19 -0.80 7.39 7.12
N GLU A 20 -1.08 7.88 8.33
CA GLU A 20 -1.86 7.13 9.34
C GLU A 20 -3.29 6.81 8.88
N ARG A 21 -3.89 7.68 8.06
CA ARG A 21 -5.27 7.49 7.54
C ARG A 21 -5.31 6.78 6.19
N ALA A 22 -4.25 6.92 5.39
CA ALA A 22 -4.17 6.39 4.04
C ALA A 22 -3.63 4.96 4.01
N TYR A 23 -2.67 4.62 4.88
CA TYR A 23 -2.01 3.32 4.87
C TYR A 23 -2.99 2.18 5.14
N GLY A 24 -2.95 1.13 4.30
CA GLY A 24 -3.77 -0.06 4.41
C GLY A 24 -5.17 0.06 3.81
N TYR A 25 -5.60 1.27 3.42
CA TYR A 25 -6.90 1.49 2.76
C TYR A 25 -6.78 2.21 1.42
N PHE A 26 -6.20 3.42 1.41
CA PHE A 26 -6.01 4.22 0.19
C PHE A 26 -4.61 4.03 -0.41
N ALA A 27 -3.61 3.89 0.45
CA ALA A 27 -2.23 3.59 0.08
C ALA A 27 -1.94 2.14 0.51
N PHE A 28 -1.60 1.30 -0.47
CA PHE A 28 -1.28 -0.12 -0.27
C PHE A 28 -2.44 -0.92 0.38
N PRO A 29 -3.61 -1.04 -0.28
CA PRO A 29 -4.69 -1.86 0.24
C PRO A 29 -4.23 -3.31 0.40
N LYS A 30 -4.50 -3.90 1.57
CA LYS A 30 -4.18 -5.31 1.83
C LYS A 30 -5.30 -6.18 1.27
N LEU A 31 -5.01 -6.87 0.16
CA LEU A 31 -5.88 -7.85 -0.44
C LEU A 31 -5.59 -9.23 0.17
N GLU A 32 -6.64 -10.04 0.30
CA GLU A 32 -6.61 -11.38 0.87
C GLU A 32 -7.23 -12.39 -0.09
N GLY A 33 -6.92 -13.67 0.10
CA GLY A 33 -7.37 -14.76 -0.76
C GLY A 33 -6.33 -15.18 -1.80
N GLU A 34 -6.75 -16.06 -2.71
CA GLU A 34 -5.93 -16.49 -3.83
C GLU A 34 -5.63 -15.31 -4.76
N ILE A 35 -4.40 -15.25 -5.27
CA ILE A 35 -3.97 -14.14 -6.11
C ILE A 35 -4.57 -14.30 -7.51
N GLY A 36 -5.30 -13.27 -7.95
CA GLY A 36 -5.94 -13.29 -9.25
C GLY A 36 -6.62 -11.96 -9.58
N ASN A 37 -7.29 -11.91 -10.73
CA ASN A 37 -8.02 -10.71 -11.19
C ASN A 37 -9.20 -10.33 -10.26
N ARG A 38 -9.57 -11.21 -9.32
CA ARG A 38 -10.50 -10.97 -8.22
C ARG A 38 -9.85 -11.38 -6.90
N MET A 39 -9.93 -10.51 -5.90
CA MET A 39 -9.40 -10.76 -4.56
C MET A 39 -10.37 -10.19 -3.51
N ASN A 40 -10.16 -10.53 -2.24
CA ASN A 40 -10.96 -9.98 -1.14
C ASN A 40 -10.28 -8.74 -0.54
N PHE A 41 -11.04 -7.67 -0.41
CA PHE A 41 -10.66 -6.48 0.34
C PHE A 41 -11.69 -6.25 1.45
N ARG A 42 -11.26 -6.39 2.72
CA ARG A 42 -12.13 -6.26 3.91
C ARG A 42 -13.39 -7.14 3.83
N GLY A 43 -13.21 -8.39 3.38
CA GLY A 43 -14.30 -9.36 3.23
C GLY A 43 -15.25 -9.13 2.06
N LYS A 44 -14.93 -8.20 1.15
CA LYS A 44 -15.68 -7.99 -0.09
C LYS A 44 -14.81 -8.33 -1.30
N GLU A 45 -15.40 -9.04 -2.25
CA GLU A 45 -14.73 -9.32 -3.52
C GLU A 45 -14.57 -8.02 -4.34
N VAL A 46 -13.38 -7.80 -4.87
CA VAL A 46 -13.03 -6.65 -5.72
C VAL A 46 -12.26 -7.09 -6.96
N ILE A 47 -12.36 -6.31 -8.04
CA ILE A 47 -11.57 -6.49 -9.27
C ILE A 47 -10.21 -5.83 -9.09
N VAL A 48 -9.15 -6.57 -9.39
CA VAL A 48 -7.76 -6.06 -9.35
C VAL A 48 -7.32 -5.70 -10.77
N TRP A 49 -7.19 -4.40 -11.04
CA TRP A 49 -6.85 -3.88 -12.37
C TRP A 49 -5.36 -3.94 -12.70
N SER A 50 -4.49 -4.08 -11.69
CA SER A 50 -3.04 -4.08 -11.84
C SER A 50 -2.41 -5.21 -11.03
N LEU A 51 -2.59 -6.44 -11.51
CA LEU A 51 -1.95 -7.59 -10.91
C LEU A 51 -0.51 -7.72 -11.43
N ASN A 52 0.44 -7.21 -10.67
CA ASN A 52 1.86 -7.36 -11.00
C ASN A 52 2.37 -8.69 -10.44
N ASN A 53 2.29 -9.76 -11.24
CA ASN A 53 2.87 -11.07 -10.92
C ASN A 53 4.08 -11.40 -11.80
N TYR A 54 5.00 -10.45 -11.98
CA TYR A 54 6.15 -10.63 -12.88
C TYR A 54 7.17 -11.67 -12.40
N LEU A 55 7.16 -12.01 -11.12
CA LEU A 55 8.08 -12.97 -10.52
C LEU A 55 7.47 -14.37 -10.39
N GLY A 56 6.19 -14.56 -10.74
CA GLY A 56 5.52 -15.85 -10.59
C GLY A 56 5.47 -16.36 -9.15
N LEU A 57 5.54 -15.47 -8.17
CA LEU A 57 5.53 -15.80 -6.73
C LEU A 57 4.12 -15.80 -6.13
N ALA A 58 3.12 -15.61 -6.98
CA ALA A 58 1.71 -15.69 -6.64
C ALA A 58 1.19 -17.12 -6.67
#